data_AF-A0A0J9SKQ3-F1
#
_entry.id   AF-A0A0J9SKQ3-F1
#
_cell.length_a   1.000
_cell.length_b   1.000
_cell.length_c   1.000
_cell.angle_alpha   90.00
_cell.angle_beta   90.00
_cell.angle_gamma   90.00
#
_symmetry.space_group_name_H-M   'P 1'
#
loop_
_entity.id
_entity.type
_entity.pdbx_description
1 polymer ?
#
loop_
_entity_poly.entity_id
_entity_poly.type
_entity_poly.pdbx_seq_one_letter_code
_entity_poly.pdbx_strand_id
1 'polypeptide(L)'
;MYDTLDKDVSNEDGNQDILNLCERDNAFNTNPTTEEKNTCKKLLRNSFSCIDPNSVKFMKCCSDLYVWLYFEIKKYSLSNDIIKKIFKLPNLIEDQVPKPNYCPYFSFNDNLHKPDELLKVRVFNDNVEKFHNLLNNTEYSRNCFFKKYFYECVNTYIDLNGQFCSEERKDITNNKDTCDILREFSTLYAPFLQKANNNGYELPNLFSSNKYDVVSCTLEETKEESSSTASNNSNKSKSHTVPTAIGTMAAIPPFLALIYRVNIICT
;
A
#
# COMPACT_ATOMS: atom_id res chain seq x y z
N MET A 1 9.02 -5.35 -3.65
CA MET A 1 7.57 -5.66 -3.85
C MET A 1 6.99 -4.78 -4.94
N TYR A 2 6.89 -3.45 -4.74
CA TYR A 2 6.44 -2.52 -5.78
C TYR A 2 7.27 -2.57 -7.06
N ASP A 3 8.60 -2.66 -6.93
CA ASP A 3 9.49 -2.77 -8.10
C ASP A 3 9.22 -4.03 -8.94
N THR A 4 8.68 -5.09 -8.34
CA THR A 4 8.28 -6.31 -9.06
C THR A 4 6.96 -6.09 -9.81
N LEU A 5 6.01 -5.43 -9.17
CA LEU A 5 4.70 -5.09 -9.76
C LEU A 5 4.85 -4.12 -10.93
N ASP A 6 5.85 -3.23 -10.88
CA ASP A 6 6.09 -2.22 -11.91
C ASP A 6 6.98 -2.69 -13.07
N LYS A 7 7.53 -3.92 -13.03
CA LYS A 7 8.29 -4.49 -14.15
C LYS A 7 7.48 -4.41 -15.45
N ASP A 8 8.16 -4.33 -16.59
CA ASP A 8 7.47 -4.41 -17.87
C ASP A 8 6.95 -5.84 -18.12
N VAL A 9 5.85 -5.92 -18.87
CA VAL A 9 5.28 -7.20 -19.29
C VAL A 9 6.06 -7.73 -20.48
N SER A 10 6.45 -9.00 -20.39
CA SER A 10 7.25 -9.73 -21.37
C SER A 10 6.42 -10.78 -22.11
N ASN A 11 6.97 -11.31 -23.20
CA ASN A 11 6.35 -12.43 -23.93
C ASN A 11 6.44 -13.76 -23.17
N GLU A 12 7.26 -13.83 -22.11
CA GLU A 12 7.41 -15.02 -21.26
C GLU A 12 6.35 -15.09 -20.16
N ASP A 13 5.61 -14.01 -19.93
CA ASP A 13 4.52 -13.99 -18.95
C ASP A 13 3.38 -14.93 -19.37
N GLY A 14 2.74 -15.59 -18.40
CA GLY A 14 1.59 -16.44 -18.66
C GLY A 14 0.34 -15.65 -19.09
N ASN A 15 -0.67 -16.35 -19.60
CA ASN A 15 -1.97 -15.78 -19.98
C ASN A 15 -1.90 -14.68 -21.06
N GLN A 16 -0.95 -14.80 -22.01
CA GLN A 16 -0.77 -13.83 -23.10
C GLN A 16 -2.06 -13.52 -23.86
N ASP A 17 -2.94 -14.52 -24.06
CA ASP A 17 -4.23 -14.32 -24.71
C ASP A 17 -5.11 -13.28 -23.98
N ILE A 18 -5.09 -13.29 -22.64
CA ILE A 18 -5.78 -12.30 -21.81
C ILE A 18 -5.05 -10.95 -21.85
N LEU A 19 -3.72 -10.96 -21.73
CA LEU A 19 -2.92 -9.72 -21.75
C LEU A 19 -3.08 -8.98 -23.09
N ASN A 20 -3.23 -9.71 -24.18
CA ASN A 20 -3.48 -9.17 -25.52
C ASN A 20 -4.87 -8.52 -25.65
N LEU A 21 -5.81 -8.80 -24.74
CA LEU A 21 -7.10 -8.08 -24.71
C LEU A 21 -6.91 -6.60 -24.35
N CYS A 22 -5.87 -6.25 -23.61
CA CYS A 22 -5.54 -4.86 -23.30
C CYS A 22 -5.18 -4.03 -24.54
N GLU A 23 -4.81 -4.67 -25.66
CA GLU A 23 -4.46 -3.96 -26.90
C GLU A 23 -5.66 -3.69 -27.81
N ARG A 24 -6.81 -4.30 -27.55
CA ARG A 24 -7.99 -4.17 -28.42
C ARG A 24 -8.68 -2.83 -28.16
N ASP A 25 -8.84 -2.02 -29.20
CA ASP A 25 -9.53 -0.72 -29.12
C ASP A 25 -10.99 -0.86 -28.60
N ASN A 26 -11.65 -1.96 -28.95
CA ASN A 26 -13.03 -2.24 -28.50
C ASN A 26 -13.13 -2.75 -27.05
N ALA A 27 -12.01 -3.14 -26.41
CA ALA A 27 -12.03 -3.64 -25.03
C ALA A 27 -12.49 -2.56 -24.03
N PHE A 28 -12.31 -1.29 -24.37
CA PHE A 28 -12.61 -0.15 -23.50
C PHE A 28 -13.77 0.72 -23.98
N ASN A 29 -14.49 0.36 -25.05
CA ASN A 29 -15.49 1.19 -25.74
C ASN A 29 -14.97 2.58 -26.19
N THR A 30 -13.66 2.79 -26.11
CA THR A 30 -12.90 4.02 -26.40
C THR A 30 -11.47 3.57 -26.71
N ASN A 31 -10.72 4.35 -27.50
CA ASN A 31 -9.31 4.05 -27.74
C ASN A 31 -8.51 4.31 -26.46
N PRO A 32 -7.94 3.29 -25.80
CA PRO A 32 -7.18 3.49 -24.58
C PRO A 32 -5.84 4.15 -24.90
N THR A 33 -5.39 5.02 -24.00
CA THR A 33 -4.04 5.62 -24.01
C THR A 33 -2.97 4.54 -23.82
N THR A 34 -1.71 4.89 -24.16
CA THR A 34 -0.58 3.98 -23.93
C THR A 34 -0.44 3.61 -22.44
N GLU A 35 -0.69 4.56 -21.56
CA GLU A 35 -0.66 4.40 -20.11
C GLU A 35 -1.74 3.42 -19.65
N GLU A 36 -2.98 3.56 -20.14
CA GLU A 36 -4.09 2.65 -19.81
C GLU A 36 -3.82 1.22 -20.29
N LYS A 37 -3.27 1.07 -21.50
CA LYS A 37 -2.86 -0.25 -22.04
C LYS A 37 -1.77 -0.88 -21.18
N ASN A 38 -0.76 -0.12 -20.80
CA ASN A 38 0.34 -0.58 -19.97
C ASN A 38 -0.13 -0.96 -18.56
N THR A 39 -0.94 -0.11 -17.91
CA THR A 39 -1.54 -0.44 -16.61
C THR A 39 -2.43 -1.66 -16.70
N CYS A 40 -3.23 -1.82 -17.77
CA CYS A 40 -4.04 -3.03 -17.99
C CYS A 40 -3.19 -4.31 -18.00
N LYS A 41 -2.12 -4.32 -18.81
CA LYS A 41 -1.23 -5.48 -18.90
C LYS A 41 -0.55 -5.80 -17.57
N LYS A 42 0.00 -4.79 -16.90
CA LYS A 42 0.66 -4.96 -15.59
C LYS A 42 -0.33 -5.45 -14.52
N LEU A 43 -1.52 -4.85 -14.44
CA LEU A 43 -2.56 -5.22 -13.48
C LEU A 43 -2.99 -6.68 -13.67
N LEU A 44 -3.28 -7.11 -14.90
CA LEU A 44 -3.68 -8.49 -15.16
C LEU A 44 -2.54 -9.49 -14.90
N ARG A 45 -1.33 -9.21 -15.37
CA ARG A 45 -0.16 -10.08 -15.13
C ARG A 45 0.12 -10.24 -13.64
N ASN A 46 0.08 -9.15 -12.87
CA ASN A 46 0.26 -9.20 -11.42
C ASN A 46 -0.90 -9.94 -10.74
N SER A 47 -2.15 -9.74 -11.18
CA SER A 47 -3.32 -10.44 -10.65
C SER A 47 -3.23 -11.95 -10.84
N PHE A 48 -2.74 -12.41 -12.00
CA PHE A 48 -2.49 -13.83 -12.26
C PHE A 48 -1.28 -14.38 -11.50
N SER A 49 -0.30 -13.53 -11.21
CA SER A 49 0.85 -13.92 -10.38
C SER A 49 0.48 -14.12 -8.91
N CYS A 50 -0.64 -13.56 -8.46
CA CYS A 50 -1.12 -13.72 -7.09
C CYS A 50 -1.78 -15.07 -6.80
N ILE A 51 -2.07 -15.89 -7.84
CA ILE A 51 -2.78 -17.16 -7.69
C ILE A 51 -1.98 -18.09 -6.77
N ASP A 52 -2.55 -18.39 -5.60
CA ASP A 52 -1.95 -19.27 -4.60
C ASP A 52 -3.07 -20.13 -3.96
N PRO A 53 -2.87 -21.45 -3.77
CA PRO A 53 -3.84 -22.30 -3.08
C PRO A 53 -4.07 -21.89 -1.61
N ASN A 54 -3.13 -21.18 -1.00
CA ASN A 54 -3.30 -20.57 0.30
C ASN A 54 -4.06 -19.24 0.16
N SER A 55 -5.31 -19.23 0.61
CA SER A 55 -6.20 -18.06 0.53
C SER A 55 -5.64 -16.80 1.22
N VAL A 56 -4.88 -16.96 2.31
CA VAL A 56 -4.26 -15.83 3.02
C VAL A 56 -3.17 -15.20 2.17
N LYS A 57 -2.29 -16.01 1.55
CA LYS A 57 -1.25 -15.52 0.63
C LYS A 57 -1.85 -14.86 -0.61
N PHE A 58 -2.86 -15.49 -1.19
CA PHE A 58 -3.62 -14.96 -2.33
C PHE A 58 -4.19 -13.57 -2.01
N MET A 59 -4.94 -13.43 -0.91
CA MET A 59 -5.56 -12.17 -0.52
C MET A 59 -4.53 -11.09 -0.16
N LYS A 60 -3.41 -11.47 0.45
CA LYS A 60 -2.30 -10.54 0.74
C LYS A 60 -1.69 -9.98 -0.54
N CYS A 61 -1.40 -10.84 -1.52
CA CYS A 61 -0.89 -10.41 -2.82
C CYS A 61 -1.86 -9.46 -3.54
N CYS A 62 -3.16 -9.77 -3.51
CA CYS A 62 -4.16 -8.87 -4.08
C CYS A 62 -4.22 -7.52 -3.37
N SER A 63 -4.06 -7.49 -2.05
CA SER A 63 -4.05 -6.25 -1.28
C SER A 63 -2.84 -5.37 -1.65
N ASP A 64 -1.65 -5.97 -1.77
CA ASP A 64 -0.44 -5.29 -2.25
C ASP A 64 -0.63 -4.73 -3.67
N LEU A 65 -1.31 -5.49 -4.54
CA LEU A 65 -1.65 -5.06 -5.90
C LEU A 65 -2.62 -3.87 -5.92
N TYR A 66 -3.61 -3.83 -5.03
CA TYR A 66 -4.55 -2.70 -4.94
C TYR A 66 -3.88 -1.42 -4.46
N VAL A 67 -2.90 -1.51 -3.56
CA VAL A 67 -2.10 -0.34 -3.14
C VAL A 67 -1.26 0.16 -4.32
N TRP A 68 -0.61 -0.73 -5.09
CA TRP A 68 0.10 -0.35 -6.31
C TRP A 68 -0.84 0.32 -7.32
N LEU A 69 -2.01 -0.27 -7.56
CA LEU A 69 -3.01 0.24 -8.50
C LEU A 69 -3.47 1.65 -8.12
N TYR A 70 -3.63 1.94 -6.83
CA TYR A 70 -3.97 3.29 -6.37
C TYR A 70 -2.98 4.35 -6.85
N PHE A 71 -1.68 4.06 -6.73
CA PHE A 71 -0.64 5.00 -7.16
C PHE A 71 -0.58 5.14 -8.67
N GLU A 72 -0.78 4.06 -9.42
CA GLU A 72 -0.88 4.11 -10.88
C GLU A 72 -2.07 4.95 -11.34
N ILE A 73 -3.24 4.78 -10.71
CA ILE A 73 -4.43 5.58 -10.99
C ILE A 73 -4.14 7.07 -10.77
N LYS A 74 -3.50 7.44 -9.65
CA LYS A 74 -3.14 8.84 -9.38
C LYS A 74 -2.09 9.38 -10.34
N LYS A 75 -1.07 8.59 -10.65
CA LYS A 75 0.06 8.97 -11.52
C LYS A 75 -0.40 9.25 -12.94
N TYR A 76 -1.25 8.40 -13.51
CA TYR A 76 -1.71 8.52 -14.89
C TYR A 76 -3.14 9.08 -15.02
N SER A 77 -3.75 9.50 -13.91
CA SER A 77 -5.13 10.02 -13.87
C SER A 77 -6.15 9.06 -14.50
N LEU A 78 -6.01 7.76 -14.21
CA LEU A 78 -6.85 6.71 -14.80
C LEU A 78 -8.29 6.82 -14.30
N SER A 79 -9.27 6.61 -15.19
CA SER A 79 -10.69 6.60 -14.80
C SER A 79 -11.11 5.28 -14.15
N ASN A 80 -12.00 5.36 -13.16
CA ASN A 80 -12.56 4.16 -12.51
C ASN A 80 -13.28 3.23 -13.51
N ASP A 81 -13.90 3.78 -14.54
CA ASP A 81 -14.59 3.00 -15.57
C ASP A 81 -13.61 2.14 -16.36
N ILE A 82 -12.41 2.63 -16.65
CA ILE A 82 -11.37 1.86 -17.33
C ILE A 82 -10.86 0.76 -16.41
N ILE A 83 -10.60 1.07 -15.13
CA ILE A 83 -10.18 0.05 -14.16
C ILE A 83 -11.22 -1.06 -14.05
N LYS A 84 -12.51 -0.72 -13.90
CA LYS A 84 -13.62 -1.69 -13.87
C LYS A 84 -13.67 -2.57 -15.12
N LYS A 85 -13.34 -2.03 -16.29
CA LYS A 85 -13.28 -2.79 -17.54
C LYS A 85 -12.10 -3.76 -17.57
N ILE A 86 -10.92 -3.34 -17.09
CA ILE A 86 -9.73 -4.22 -17.01
C ILE A 86 -10.05 -5.49 -16.21
N PHE A 87 -10.67 -5.36 -15.03
CA PHE A 87 -11.05 -6.50 -14.19
C PHE A 87 -12.13 -7.40 -14.82
N LYS A 88 -12.82 -6.95 -15.87
CA LYS A 88 -13.80 -7.76 -16.60
C LYS A 88 -13.19 -8.49 -17.80
N LEU A 89 -12.02 -8.08 -18.29
CA LEU A 89 -11.40 -8.68 -19.49
C LEU A 89 -11.18 -10.19 -19.39
N PRO A 90 -10.72 -10.76 -18.25
CA PRO A 90 -10.56 -12.20 -18.14
C PRO A 90 -11.86 -12.98 -18.35
N ASN A 91 -13.01 -12.36 -18.08
CA ASN A 91 -14.32 -12.99 -18.22
C ASN A 91 -14.84 -13.00 -19.66
N LEU A 92 -14.18 -12.29 -20.59
CA LEU A 92 -14.53 -12.25 -22.01
C LEU A 92 -14.01 -13.46 -22.80
N ILE A 93 -13.15 -14.29 -22.19
CA ILE A 93 -12.72 -15.55 -22.80
C ILE A 93 -13.85 -16.58 -22.67
N GLU A 94 -14.05 -17.36 -23.74
CA GLU A 94 -15.11 -18.35 -23.88
C GLU A 94 -15.18 -19.32 -22.69
N ASP A 95 -16.41 -19.70 -22.33
CA ASP A 95 -16.74 -20.47 -21.11
C ASP A 95 -16.16 -21.90 -21.06
N GLN A 96 -15.48 -22.34 -22.12
CA GLN A 96 -14.82 -23.65 -22.18
C GLN A 96 -13.44 -23.67 -21.50
N VAL A 97 -12.88 -22.51 -21.16
CA VAL A 97 -11.61 -22.41 -20.42
C VAL A 97 -11.92 -22.14 -18.94
N PRO A 98 -11.40 -22.97 -18.00
CA PRO A 98 -11.48 -22.66 -16.58
C PRO A 98 -10.91 -21.28 -16.30
N LYS A 99 -11.77 -20.34 -15.85
CA LYS A 99 -11.34 -18.98 -15.53
C LYS A 99 -10.41 -19.05 -14.30
N PRO A 100 -9.14 -18.63 -14.40
CA PRO A 100 -8.24 -18.65 -13.26
C PRO A 100 -8.83 -17.79 -12.13
N ASN A 101 -8.69 -18.20 -10.88
CA ASN A 101 -9.14 -17.41 -9.75
C ASN A 101 -8.15 -16.24 -9.54
N TYR A 102 -8.44 -15.05 -10.06
CA TYR A 102 -7.59 -13.86 -9.94
C TYR A 102 -8.16 -12.88 -8.91
N CYS A 103 -7.38 -11.85 -8.58
CA CYS A 103 -7.78 -10.82 -7.62
C CYS A 103 -9.16 -10.21 -7.96
N PRO A 104 -10.13 -10.23 -7.03
CA PRO A 104 -11.44 -9.64 -7.28
C PRO A 104 -11.34 -8.13 -7.51
N TYR A 105 -12.36 -7.53 -8.14
CA TYR A 105 -12.36 -6.08 -8.31
C TYR A 105 -12.39 -5.36 -6.96
N PHE A 106 -11.39 -4.52 -6.73
CA PHE A 106 -11.35 -3.53 -5.66
C PHE A 106 -10.52 -2.33 -6.14
N SER A 107 -10.94 -1.12 -5.76
CA SER A 107 -10.21 0.10 -6.06
C SER A 107 -10.39 1.10 -4.92
N PHE A 108 -9.29 1.66 -4.44
CA PHE A 108 -9.34 2.75 -3.47
C PHE A 108 -10.06 4.00 -4.00
N ASN A 109 -10.14 4.17 -5.33
CA ASN A 109 -10.81 5.32 -5.94
C ASN A 109 -12.32 5.12 -6.13
N ASP A 110 -12.86 3.94 -5.78
CA ASP A 110 -14.27 3.60 -5.99
C ASP A 110 -14.92 3.27 -4.64
N ASN A 111 -16.04 3.92 -4.32
CA ASN A 111 -16.87 3.63 -3.15
C ASN A 111 -16.17 3.71 -1.76
N LEU A 112 -15.15 4.57 -1.60
CA LEU A 112 -14.43 4.75 -0.32
C LEU A 112 -14.39 6.21 0.13
N HIS A 113 -14.54 6.43 1.43
CA HIS A 113 -14.40 7.74 2.05
C HIS A 113 -12.94 8.01 2.39
N LYS A 114 -12.39 9.15 1.91
CA LYS A 114 -11.01 9.57 2.17
C LYS A 114 -9.97 8.48 1.86
N PRO A 115 -9.84 8.08 0.59
CA PRO A 115 -9.02 6.93 0.21
C PRO A 115 -7.53 7.07 0.56
N ASP A 116 -6.97 8.30 0.53
CA ASP A 116 -5.59 8.56 0.96
C ASP A 116 -5.34 8.21 2.44
N GLU A 117 -6.33 8.47 3.29
CA GLU A 117 -6.25 8.18 4.73
C GLU A 117 -6.44 6.67 4.98
N LEU A 118 -7.43 6.05 4.32
CA LEU A 118 -7.69 4.61 4.41
C LEU A 118 -6.55 3.76 3.83
N LEU A 119 -5.82 4.26 2.84
CA LEU A 119 -4.66 3.55 2.30
C LEU A 119 -3.61 3.29 3.38
N LYS A 120 -3.36 4.27 4.26
CA LYS A 120 -2.41 4.12 5.38
C LYS A 120 -2.91 3.07 6.37
N VAL A 121 -4.21 3.09 6.68
CA VAL A 121 -4.83 2.08 7.54
C VAL A 121 -4.69 0.68 6.94
N ARG A 122 -4.99 0.53 5.64
CA ARG A 122 -4.90 -0.76 4.94
C ARG A 122 -3.47 -1.29 4.89
N VAL A 123 -2.48 -0.42 4.68
CA VAL A 123 -1.06 -0.79 4.74
C VAL A 123 -0.69 -1.41 6.08
N PHE A 124 -1.21 -0.88 7.20
CA PHE A 124 -1.01 -1.50 8.51
C PHE A 124 -1.66 -2.88 8.57
N ASN A 125 -2.92 -3.01 8.16
CA ASN A 125 -3.65 -4.30 8.21
C ASN A 125 -2.87 -5.40 7.47
N ASP A 126 -2.46 -5.13 6.23
CA ASP A 126 -1.80 -6.11 5.36
C ASP A 126 -0.37 -6.46 5.84
N ASN A 127 0.24 -5.61 6.66
CA ASN A 127 1.63 -5.72 7.10
C ASN A 127 1.80 -5.76 8.63
N VAL A 128 0.76 -6.12 9.38
CA VAL A 128 0.77 -6.12 10.85
C VAL A 128 1.94 -6.94 11.45
N GLU A 129 2.26 -8.09 10.86
CA GLU A 129 3.41 -8.92 11.28
C GLU A 129 4.75 -8.20 11.13
N LYS A 130 4.93 -7.42 10.04
CA LYS A 130 6.14 -6.63 9.84
C LYS A 130 6.23 -5.52 10.88
N PHE A 131 5.13 -4.82 11.13
CA PHE A 131 5.07 -3.82 12.21
C PHE A 131 5.37 -4.44 13.58
N HIS A 132 4.88 -5.65 13.86
CA HIS A 132 5.25 -6.38 15.08
C HIS A 132 6.75 -6.68 15.19
N ASN A 133 7.43 -6.95 14.07
CA ASN A 133 8.87 -7.17 14.05
C ASN A 133 9.64 -5.85 14.27
N LEU A 134 9.14 -4.73 13.72
CA LEU A 134 9.73 -3.40 13.96
C LEU A 134 9.71 -3.01 15.44
N LEU A 135 8.67 -3.41 16.18
CA LEU A 135 8.60 -3.15 17.63
C LEU A 135 9.78 -3.79 18.40
N ASN A 136 10.27 -4.94 17.92
CA ASN A 136 11.38 -5.66 18.54
C ASN A 136 12.75 -5.06 18.19
N ASN A 137 12.84 -4.16 17.21
CA ASN A 137 14.07 -3.47 16.84
C ASN A 137 14.18 -2.13 17.59
N THR A 138 15.12 -2.07 18.53
CA THR A 138 15.34 -0.92 19.43
C THR A 138 15.84 0.35 18.73
N GLU A 139 16.37 0.22 17.52
CA GLU A 139 16.92 1.34 16.73
C GLU A 139 15.81 2.14 16.02
N TYR A 140 14.72 1.47 15.64
CA TYR A 140 13.59 2.11 14.97
C TYR A 140 12.60 2.76 15.95
N SER A 141 12.60 2.30 17.21
CA SER A 141 11.60 2.61 18.22
C SER A 141 11.47 4.07 18.59
N ARG A 142 12.57 4.80 18.41
CA ARG A 142 12.70 6.20 18.80
C ARG A 142 12.33 7.16 17.66
N ASN A 143 11.95 6.65 16.49
CA ASN A 143 11.66 7.52 15.38
C ASN A 143 10.24 8.08 15.48
N CYS A 144 10.14 9.39 15.67
CA CYS A 144 8.89 10.13 15.69
C CYS A 144 8.00 9.85 14.45
N PHE A 145 8.57 9.46 13.30
CA PHE A 145 7.80 9.00 12.13
C PHE A 145 6.96 7.74 12.40
N PHE A 146 7.45 6.79 13.21
CA PHE A 146 6.70 5.59 13.59
C PHE A 146 5.48 5.95 14.43
N LYS A 147 5.68 6.79 15.47
CA LYS A 147 4.57 7.29 16.29
C LYS A 147 3.58 8.08 15.44
N LYS A 148 4.06 9.01 14.61
CA LYS A 148 3.24 9.83 13.70
C LYS A 148 2.35 8.98 12.81
N TYR A 149 2.88 7.90 12.23
CA TYR A 149 2.09 6.98 11.41
C TYR A 149 0.87 6.42 12.16
N PHE A 150 1.06 5.94 13.39
CA PHE A 150 -0.06 5.41 14.18
C PHE A 150 -1.03 6.47 14.67
N TYR A 151 -0.56 7.69 14.95
CA TYR A 151 -1.44 8.84 15.22
C TYR A 151 -2.34 9.16 14.03
N GLU A 152 -1.79 9.17 12.81
CA GLU A 152 -2.59 9.37 11.59
C GLU A 152 -3.60 8.23 11.37
N CYS A 153 -3.19 6.96 11.54
CA CYS A 153 -4.09 5.81 11.40
C CYS A 153 -5.22 5.82 12.43
N VAL A 154 -4.93 6.08 13.72
CA VAL A 154 -5.95 6.12 14.78
C VAL A 154 -6.88 7.32 14.62
N ASN A 155 -6.37 8.49 14.25
CA ASN A 155 -7.23 9.64 13.96
C ASN A 155 -8.15 9.38 12.76
N THR A 156 -7.65 8.70 11.72
CA THR A 156 -8.46 8.25 10.57
C THR A 156 -9.57 7.31 11.03
N TYR A 157 -9.24 6.33 11.87
CA TYR A 157 -10.22 5.41 12.45
C TYR A 157 -11.30 6.15 13.24
N ILE A 158 -10.93 7.02 14.18
CA ILE A 158 -11.89 7.77 14.99
C ILE A 158 -12.81 8.61 14.12
N ASP A 159 -12.25 9.31 13.12
CA ASP A 159 -13.00 10.20 12.23
C ASP A 159 -14.00 9.44 11.35
N LEU A 160 -13.53 8.40 10.66
CA LEU A 160 -14.34 7.68 9.68
C LEU A 160 -15.30 6.68 10.34
N ASN A 161 -14.88 5.99 11.40
CA ASN A 161 -15.71 5.00 12.07
C ASN A 161 -16.96 5.64 12.69
N GLY A 162 -16.79 6.79 13.36
CA GLY A 162 -17.92 7.53 13.95
C GLY A 162 -18.89 8.10 12.92
N GLN A 163 -18.41 8.47 11.73
CA GLN A 163 -19.24 9.08 10.68
C GLN A 163 -20.00 8.06 9.83
N PHE A 164 -19.34 6.96 9.47
CA PHE A 164 -19.79 6.06 8.40
C PHE A 164 -20.13 4.65 8.87
N CYS A 165 -19.61 4.21 10.03
CA CYS A 165 -19.66 2.81 10.46
C CYS A 165 -20.59 2.53 11.62
N SER A 166 -21.58 3.40 11.86
CA SER A 166 -22.69 3.07 12.74
C SER A 166 -23.56 1.96 12.12
N GLU A 167 -24.29 1.23 12.97
CA GLU A 167 -25.09 0.08 12.56
C GLU A 167 -26.12 0.36 11.46
N GLU A 168 -26.64 1.58 11.42
CA GLU A 168 -27.58 2.05 10.41
C GLU A 168 -26.92 2.46 9.09
N ARG A 169 -25.60 2.73 9.10
CA ARG A 169 -24.86 3.33 7.98
C ARG A 169 -23.84 2.38 7.36
N LYS A 170 -23.38 1.36 8.10
CA LYS A 170 -22.31 0.45 7.67
C LYS A 170 -22.62 -0.31 6.37
N ASP A 171 -23.89 -0.55 6.07
CA ASP A 171 -24.32 -1.32 4.89
C ASP A 171 -24.63 -0.43 3.66
N ILE A 172 -24.51 0.90 3.77
CA ILE A 172 -24.55 1.80 2.61
C ILE A 172 -23.32 1.51 1.74
N THR A 173 -23.50 1.38 0.43
CA THR A 173 -22.47 0.86 -0.50
C THR A 173 -21.08 1.52 -0.33
N ASN A 174 -21.02 2.84 -0.16
CA ASN A 174 -19.74 3.57 -0.01
C ASN A 174 -19.17 3.52 1.43
N ASN A 175 -19.97 3.08 2.39
CA ASN A 175 -19.55 2.92 3.77
C ASN A 175 -18.99 1.52 4.00
N LYS A 176 -19.53 0.50 3.33
CA LYS A 176 -19.15 -0.89 3.55
C LYS A 176 -17.65 -1.13 3.45
N ASP A 177 -17.03 -0.78 2.32
CA ASP A 177 -15.59 -1.01 2.11
C ASP A 177 -14.75 -0.18 3.09
N THR A 178 -15.19 1.04 3.40
CA THR A 178 -14.57 1.90 4.43
C THR A 178 -14.59 1.20 5.78
N CYS A 179 -15.76 0.70 6.19
CA CYS A 179 -15.97 0.07 7.48
C CYS A 179 -15.30 -1.30 7.59
N ASP A 180 -15.20 -2.05 6.49
CA ASP A 180 -14.47 -3.31 6.47
C ASP A 180 -12.97 -3.09 6.76
N ILE A 181 -12.34 -2.08 6.14
CA ILE A 181 -10.94 -1.70 6.42
C ILE A 181 -10.76 -1.27 7.89
N LEU A 182 -11.67 -0.43 8.40
CA LEU A 182 -11.59 0.10 9.77
C LEU A 182 -11.85 -0.96 10.84
N ARG A 183 -12.76 -1.91 10.59
CA ARG A 183 -13.04 -3.02 11.49
C ARG A 183 -11.84 -3.96 11.59
N GLU A 184 -11.22 -4.27 10.46
CA GLU A 184 -9.97 -5.05 10.43
C GLU A 184 -8.86 -4.32 11.19
N PHE A 185 -8.70 -3.00 10.97
CA PHE A 185 -7.75 -2.18 11.72
C PHE A 185 -7.98 -2.26 13.23
N SER A 186 -9.22 -2.08 13.68
CA SER A 186 -9.56 -2.18 15.10
C SER A 186 -9.21 -3.55 15.69
N THR A 187 -9.37 -4.62 14.90
CA THR A 187 -9.09 -6.00 15.33
C THR A 187 -7.59 -6.23 15.46
N LEU A 188 -6.81 -5.77 14.49
CA LEU A 188 -5.36 -5.97 14.44
C LEU A 188 -4.59 -5.01 15.35
N TYR A 189 -5.10 -3.80 15.55
CA TYR A 189 -4.39 -2.75 16.28
C TYR A 189 -4.42 -2.96 17.79
N ALA A 190 -5.49 -3.53 18.37
CA ALA A 190 -5.56 -3.78 19.81
C ALA A 190 -4.40 -4.68 20.35
N PRO A 191 -4.13 -5.88 19.79
CA PRO A 191 -2.99 -6.68 20.22
C PRO A 191 -1.64 -6.03 19.85
N PHE A 192 -1.58 -5.30 18.74
CA PHE A 192 -0.40 -4.53 18.36
C PHE A 192 -0.05 -3.44 19.38
N LEU A 193 -1.04 -2.65 19.82
CA LEU A 193 -0.90 -1.61 20.84
C LEU A 193 -0.41 -2.19 22.16
N GLN A 194 -0.96 -3.34 22.59
CA GLN A 194 -0.49 -4.02 23.79
C GLN A 194 1.00 -4.38 23.69
N LYS A 195 1.42 -4.99 22.57
CA LYS A 195 2.83 -5.32 22.36
C LYS A 195 3.70 -4.07 22.28
N ALA A 196 3.23 -3.00 21.64
CA ALA A 196 3.95 -1.74 21.55
C ALA A 196 4.19 -1.14 22.95
N ASN A 197 3.15 -1.09 23.79
CA ASN A 197 3.23 -0.60 25.16
C ASN A 197 4.21 -1.42 26.01
N ASN A 198 4.19 -2.76 25.87
CA ASN A 198 5.14 -3.64 26.57
C ASN A 198 6.61 -3.40 26.15
N ASN A 199 6.83 -2.88 24.94
CA ASN A 199 8.15 -2.49 24.43
C ASN A 199 8.45 -1.00 24.68
N GLY A 200 7.66 -0.30 25.50
CA GLY A 200 7.89 1.10 25.88
C GLY A 200 7.46 2.13 24.84
N TYR A 201 6.69 1.74 23.83
CA TYR A 201 6.13 2.67 22.85
C TYR A 201 4.80 3.25 23.35
N GLU A 202 4.71 4.57 23.42
CA GLU A 202 3.46 5.26 23.67
C GLU A 202 2.74 5.54 22.34
N LEU A 203 1.76 4.68 22.03
CA LEU A 203 0.94 4.77 20.83
C LEU A 203 -0.52 5.16 21.16
N PRO A 204 -1.26 5.75 20.21
CA PRO A 204 -2.60 6.27 20.45
C PRO A 204 -3.63 5.14 20.64
N ASN A 205 -4.66 5.39 21.43
CA ASN A 205 -5.77 4.46 21.71
C ASN A 205 -6.95 4.72 20.77
N LEU A 206 -7.58 3.65 20.27
CA LEU A 206 -8.74 3.74 19.36
C LEU A 206 -9.97 4.41 19.96
N PHE A 207 -10.15 4.32 21.28
CA PHE A 207 -11.36 4.76 21.98
C PHE A 207 -11.19 6.10 22.70
N SER A 208 -10.18 6.88 22.31
CA SER A 208 -10.02 8.25 22.79
C SER A 208 -11.22 9.11 22.38
N SER A 209 -11.75 9.89 23.32
CA SER A 209 -12.83 10.85 23.03
C SER A 209 -12.37 12.02 22.16
N ASN A 210 -11.06 12.29 22.12
CA ASN A 210 -10.47 13.40 21.37
C ASN A 210 -9.46 12.87 20.33
N LYS A 211 -9.35 13.60 19.21
CA LYS A 211 -8.28 13.36 18.23
C LYS A 211 -6.92 13.63 18.88
N TYR A 212 -5.94 12.84 18.49
CA TYR A 212 -4.56 13.03 18.91
C TYR A 212 -3.93 14.16 18.11
N ASP A 213 -3.20 15.04 18.78
CA ASP A 213 -2.35 15.99 18.08
C ASP A 213 -1.23 15.22 17.37
N VAL A 214 -1.13 15.42 16.05
CA VAL A 214 -0.12 14.73 15.26
C VAL A 214 1.21 15.41 15.56
N VAL A 215 1.94 14.84 16.53
CA VAL A 215 3.21 15.36 17.05
C VAL A 215 4.09 15.88 15.92
N SER A 216 4.49 17.16 16.00
CA SER A 216 5.47 17.72 15.08
C SER A 216 6.85 17.15 15.42
N CYS A 217 7.32 16.22 14.61
CA CYS A 217 8.68 15.73 14.69
C CYS A 217 9.63 16.80 14.15
N THR A 218 10.28 17.59 15.00
CA THR A 218 11.47 18.34 14.57
C THR A 218 12.66 17.38 14.56
N LEU A 219 13.46 17.44 13.49
CA LEU A 219 14.69 16.64 13.29
C LEU A 219 15.83 16.99 14.27
N GLU A 220 15.55 17.54 15.44
CA GLU A 220 16.55 17.88 16.45
C GLU A 220 16.67 16.81 17.55
N GLU A 221 16.71 15.54 17.16
CA GLU A 221 17.19 14.45 18.03
C GLU A 221 18.17 13.53 17.26
N THR A 222 19.16 14.15 16.62
CA THR A 222 20.34 13.42 16.10
C THR A 222 21.64 14.21 16.31
N LYS A 223 21.72 14.96 17.42
CA LYS A 223 22.98 15.63 17.84
C LYS A 223 23.82 14.83 18.84
N GLU A 224 23.42 13.61 19.21
CA GLU A 224 24.23 12.80 20.15
C GLU A 224 25.21 11.81 19.49
N GLU A 225 25.34 11.78 18.16
CA GLU A 225 26.34 10.93 17.48
C GLU A 225 27.51 11.69 16.83
N SER A 226 27.65 12.99 17.11
CA SER A 226 28.87 13.74 16.77
C SER A 226 29.75 13.95 18.01
N SER A 227 30.17 12.85 18.63
CA SER A 227 31.21 12.88 19.67
C SER A 227 31.96 11.56 19.74
N SER A 228 32.92 11.41 18.82
CA SER A 228 34.17 10.61 18.87
C SER A 228 34.46 10.15 17.43
N THR A 229 35.60 10.38 16.80
CA THR A 229 36.94 10.71 17.27
C THR A 229 37.67 11.39 16.11
N ALA A 230 38.41 12.45 16.41
CA ALA A 230 39.48 12.88 15.53
C ALA A 230 40.53 11.76 15.45
N SER A 231 40.76 11.23 14.25
CA SER A 231 42.05 10.65 13.88
C SER A 231 42.21 10.62 12.37
N ASN A 232 43.27 11.27 11.92
CA ASN A 232 43.71 11.34 10.53
C ASN A 232 44.22 9.96 10.07
N ASN A 233 43.80 9.50 8.88
CA ASN A 233 44.74 9.24 7.78
C ASN A 233 44.04 8.76 6.50
N SER A 234 44.60 9.28 5.40
CA SER A 234 44.31 9.01 4.00
C SER A 234 44.35 7.52 3.64
N ASN A 235 43.30 7.01 2.99
CA ASN A 235 43.44 6.22 1.76
C ASN A 235 42.13 6.05 0.99
N LYS A 236 42.26 6.31 -0.31
CA LYS A 236 41.26 6.34 -1.39
C LYS A 236 40.52 5.01 -1.55
N SER A 237 39.20 5.04 -1.46
CA SER A 237 38.32 3.99 -2.02
C SER A 237 37.15 4.66 -2.75
N LYS A 238 36.87 4.17 -3.95
CA LYS A 238 35.99 4.74 -4.97
C LYS A 238 34.57 4.95 -4.42
N SER A 239 34.08 6.18 -4.48
CA SER A 239 32.65 6.46 -4.35
C SER A 239 31.92 5.82 -5.53
N HIS A 240 31.09 4.80 -5.26
CA HIS A 240 30.08 4.37 -6.22
C HIS A 240 29.00 5.45 -6.28
N THR A 241 29.19 6.39 -7.19
CA THR A 241 28.20 7.38 -7.58
C THR A 241 27.06 6.64 -8.26
N VAL A 242 25.89 6.57 -7.61
CA VAL A 242 24.65 6.06 -8.21
C VAL A 242 24.26 7.02 -9.35
N PRO A 243 23.86 6.54 -10.54
CA PRO A 243 23.54 7.43 -11.65
C PRO A 243 22.28 8.22 -11.33
N THR A 244 22.39 9.54 -11.43
CA THR A 244 21.26 10.47 -11.44
C THR A 244 20.55 10.36 -12.79
N ALA A 245 19.39 9.72 -12.83
CA ALA A 245 18.43 9.83 -13.92
C ALA A 245 17.17 10.55 -13.41
N ILE A 246 16.79 11.57 -14.16
CA ILE A 246 15.86 12.65 -13.84
C ILE A 246 14.40 12.21 -14.02
N GLY A 247 13.53 12.71 -13.14
CA GLY A 247 12.08 12.76 -13.40
C GLY A 247 11.28 12.98 -12.12
N THR A 248 11.23 14.22 -11.64
CA THR A 248 10.23 14.76 -10.67
C THR A 248 9.53 13.70 -9.81
N MET A 249 10.23 13.12 -8.83
CA MET A 249 9.52 12.43 -7.76
C MET A 249 8.85 13.51 -6.93
N ALA A 250 7.54 13.68 -7.13
CA ALA A 250 6.67 14.12 -6.05
C ALA A 250 7.14 13.39 -4.78
N ALA A 251 7.49 14.15 -3.75
CA ALA A 251 8.07 13.64 -2.52
C ALA A 251 7.33 12.35 -2.12
N ILE A 252 8.03 11.21 -2.17
CA ILE A 252 7.46 9.91 -1.79
C ILE A 252 6.78 10.14 -0.44
N PRO A 253 5.44 9.97 -0.35
CA PRO A 253 4.72 10.19 0.88
C PRO A 253 5.43 9.46 2.03
N PRO A 254 5.62 10.08 3.20
CA PRO A 254 6.39 9.49 4.29
C PRO A 254 5.98 8.04 4.63
N PHE A 255 4.70 7.68 4.46
CA PHE A 255 4.23 6.31 4.64
C PHE A 255 4.72 5.34 3.56
N LEU A 256 4.88 5.77 2.30
CA LEU A 256 5.54 4.97 1.27
C LEU A 256 7.02 4.74 1.62
N ALA A 257 7.71 5.76 2.15
CA ALA A 257 9.08 5.61 2.65
C ALA A 257 9.14 4.63 3.84
N LEU A 258 8.15 4.63 4.74
CA LEU A 258 8.00 3.60 5.78
C LEU A 258 7.83 2.22 5.15
N ILE A 259 6.95 2.04 4.16
CA ILE A 259 6.76 0.75 3.47
C ILE A 259 8.02 0.27 2.75
N TYR A 260 8.74 1.16 2.05
CA TYR A 260 10.00 0.83 1.39
C TYR A 260 11.07 0.41 2.41
N ARG A 261 11.21 1.13 3.53
CA ARG A 261 12.12 0.73 4.62
C ARG A 261 11.69 -0.59 5.26
N VAL A 262 10.39 -0.81 5.44
CA VAL A 262 9.82 -2.06 5.99
C VAL A 262 10.06 -3.26 5.06
N ASN A 263 10.05 -3.06 3.75
CA ASN A 263 10.34 -4.13 2.78
C ASN A 263 11.84 -4.45 2.64
N ILE A 264 12.73 -3.49 2.90
CA ILE A 264 14.20 -3.68 2.83
C ILE A 264 14.76 -4.34 4.10
N ILE A 265 14.16 -4.10 5.27
CA ILE A 265 14.66 -4.61 6.56
C ILE A 265 14.27 -6.09 6.81
N CYS A 266 13.34 -6.66 6.03
CA CYS A 266 12.85 -8.04 6.21
C CYS A 266 13.20 -9.01 5.07
N THR A 267 14.14 -8.63 4.19
CA THR A 267 14.78 -9.52 3.18
C THR A 267 16.21 -9.77 3.55
#